data_AF-A0A7S2XF64-F1
#
_entry.id   AF-A0A7S2XF64-F1
#
_cell.length_a   1.000
_cell.length_b   1.000
_cell.length_c   1.000
_cell.angle_alpha   90.00
_cell.angle_beta   90.00
_cell.angle_gamma   90.00
#
_symmetry.space_group_name_H-M   'P 1'
#
loop_
_entity.id
_entity.type
_entity.pdbx_description
1 polymer ?
#
loop_
_entity_poly.entity_id
_entity_poly.type
_entity_poly.pdbx_seq_one_letter_code
_entity_poly.pdbx_strand_id
1 'polypeptide(L)'
;MERWASSAAFQKKVRFLTISVAGPKLADTYTKEYQFKNVLNGYIERQNDMPTFGQLGCQGFIIFDQAGKMVLPATSAFLDIDQKAFDDVEFQLNTLLSDNESSGLLEPGRRVQLTRLVKAPRLNGRSGTVTGFDSKSKRYLVQIDGYEKSHGIQPVNVMPLRQSAKNSSNKKRKTTGCGPGGCSMPKASPCSMNDGKGCASTGGCSKNKSDEKGPIECPSVGVRAMDEEHAECFLSLQQLQESRKPADLKKAKEAIEAHFAHEERLFEETGFDDGGKFSKTKSHCQDHRKILAEIDAEMNRCSSSSDSLVSKDFAYTLASRLGDHTKQYDTQYSSHMQEHYKQQQ
;
A
#
# COMPACT_ATOMS: atom_id res chain seq x y z
N MET A 1 -17.06 -6.52 -5.88
CA MET A 1 -17.53 -7.74 -5.20
C MET A 1 -18.60 -8.50 -6.01
N GLU A 2 -19.77 -7.94 -6.30
CA GLU A 2 -20.83 -8.65 -7.07
C GLU A 2 -20.34 -9.20 -8.43
N ARG A 3 -19.49 -8.45 -9.13
CA ARG A 3 -18.85 -8.92 -10.37
C ARG A 3 -18.05 -10.20 -10.18
N TRP A 4 -17.28 -10.31 -9.09
CA TRP A 4 -16.55 -11.55 -8.77
C TRP A 4 -17.52 -12.66 -8.38
N ALA A 5 -18.50 -12.36 -7.53
CA ALA A 5 -19.51 -13.34 -7.09
C ALA A 5 -20.33 -13.89 -8.26
N SER A 6 -20.56 -13.09 -9.31
CA SER A 6 -21.23 -13.51 -10.54
C SER A 6 -20.30 -14.14 -11.59
N SER A 7 -18.99 -14.05 -11.40
CA SER A 7 -18.02 -14.52 -12.39
C SER A 7 -17.94 -16.05 -12.41
N ALA A 8 -17.83 -16.64 -13.60
CA ALA A 8 -17.66 -18.09 -13.74
C ALA A 8 -16.41 -18.62 -12.99
N ALA A 9 -15.40 -17.78 -12.79
CA ALA A 9 -14.20 -18.12 -12.03
C ALA A 9 -14.50 -18.43 -10.56
N PHE A 10 -15.44 -17.71 -9.94
CA PHE A 10 -15.65 -17.73 -8.49
C PHE A 10 -17.06 -18.13 -8.02
N GLN A 11 -18.11 -17.98 -8.84
CA GLN A 11 -19.53 -18.07 -8.45
C GLN A 11 -19.91 -19.35 -7.68
N LYS A 12 -19.21 -20.47 -7.92
CA LYS A 12 -19.46 -21.75 -7.23
C LYS A 12 -18.36 -22.15 -6.25
N LYS A 13 -17.27 -21.39 -6.22
CA LYS A 13 -16.03 -21.72 -5.50
C LYS A 13 -15.77 -20.82 -4.30
N VAL A 14 -16.25 -19.58 -4.36
CA VAL A 14 -16.03 -18.55 -3.34
C VAL A 14 -17.36 -17.91 -3.00
N ARG A 15 -17.62 -17.76 -1.69
CA ARG A 15 -18.74 -16.96 -1.20
C ARG A 15 -18.22 -15.59 -0.77
N PHE A 16 -18.87 -14.56 -1.25
CA PHE A 16 -18.57 -13.19 -0.87
C PHE A 16 -19.58 -12.70 0.16
N LEU A 17 -19.08 -12.09 1.23
CA LEU A 17 -19.87 -11.60 2.35
C LEU A 17 -19.52 -10.14 2.63
N THR A 18 -20.53 -9.28 2.74
CA THR A 18 -20.42 -7.93 3.29
C THR A 18 -21.08 -7.91 4.66
N ILE A 19 -20.39 -7.34 5.66
CA ILE A 19 -20.92 -7.18 7.02
C ILE A 19 -20.89 -5.70 7.40
N SER A 20 -22.06 -5.11 7.63
CA SER A 20 -22.19 -3.77 8.18
C SER A 20 -21.95 -3.77 9.69
N VAL A 21 -20.94 -3.02 10.14
CA VAL A 21 -20.67 -2.79 11.57
C VAL A 21 -21.49 -1.62 12.14
N ALA A 22 -22.16 -0.83 11.29
CA ALA A 22 -23.01 0.29 11.71
C ALA A 22 -24.49 -0.12 11.86
N GLY A 23 -24.75 -1.43 11.97
CA GLY A 23 -26.08 -1.99 12.17
C GLY A 23 -26.91 -2.19 10.88
N PRO A 24 -28.19 -2.58 11.04
CA PRO A 24 -29.04 -3.06 9.95
C PRO A 24 -29.36 -1.99 8.90
N LYS A 25 -29.53 -0.73 9.32
CA LYS A 25 -29.90 0.36 8.40
C LYS A 25 -28.88 0.53 7.27
N LEU A 26 -27.59 0.44 7.58
CA LEU A 26 -26.53 0.58 6.56
C LEU A 26 -26.47 -0.67 5.66
N ALA A 27 -26.68 -1.87 6.22
CA ALA A 27 -26.77 -3.08 5.40
C ALA A 27 -27.94 -2.99 4.41
N ASP A 28 -29.12 -2.56 4.87
CA ASP A 28 -30.30 -2.38 4.01
C ASP A 28 -30.05 -1.37 2.88
N THR A 29 -29.36 -0.27 3.17
CA THR A 29 -28.94 0.72 2.16
C THR A 29 -28.06 0.05 1.11
N TYR A 30 -27.04 -0.71 1.51
CA TYR A 30 -26.17 -1.40 0.55
C TYR A 30 -26.89 -2.45 -0.29
N THR A 31 -27.83 -3.18 0.30
CA THR A 31 -28.67 -4.12 -0.47
C THR A 31 -29.46 -3.39 -1.57
N LYS A 32 -30.04 -2.22 -1.25
CA LYS A 32 -30.81 -1.42 -2.21
C LYS A 32 -29.93 -0.79 -3.29
N GLU A 33 -28.78 -0.23 -2.89
CA GLU A 33 -27.89 0.51 -3.80
C GLU A 33 -27.13 -0.42 -4.75
N TYR A 34 -26.54 -1.50 -4.23
CA TYR A 34 -25.69 -2.38 -5.01
C TYR A 34 -26.41 -3.60 -5.59
N GLN A 35 -27.67 -3.81 -5.21
CA GLN A 35 -28.53 -4.88 -5.72
C GLN A 35 -27.83 -6.24 -5.73
N PHE A 36 -27.21 -6.61 -4.61
CA PHE A 36 -26.46 -7.85 -4.46
C PHE A 36 -27.33 -9.07 -4.79
N LYS A 37 -26.86 -9.92 -5.70
CA LYS A 37 -27.53 -11.16 -6.09
C LYS A 37 -26.76 -12.38 -5.63
N ASN A 38 -25.43 -12.33 -5.75
CA ASN A 38 -24.54 -13.43 -5.41
C ASN A 38 -23.66 -13.13 -4.19
N VAL A 39 -23.76 -11.91 -3.65
CA VAL A 39 -23.10 -11.49 -2.41
C VAL A 39 -24.07 -11.61 -1.25
N LEU A 40 -23.64 -12.24 -0.15
CA LEU A 40 -24.38 -12.21 1.10
C LEU A 40 -24.11 -10.87 1.78
N ASN A 41 -25.17 -10.18 2.19
CA ASN A 41 -25.06 -8.94 2.95
C ASN A 41 -25.69 -9.12 4.32
N GLY A 42 -24.93 -8.80 5.36
CA GLY A 42 -25.32 -8.94 6.75
C GLY A 42 -24.89 -7.74 7.59
N TYR A 43 -25.18 -7.81 8.88
CA TYR A 43 -24.81 -6.78 9.84
C TYR A 43 -24.53 -7.41 11.20
N ILE A 44 -23.84 -6.66 12.05
CA ILE A 44 -23.59 -7.05 13.43
C ILE A 44 -24.71 -6.46 14.29
N GLU A 45 -25.43 -7.32 15.01
CA GLU A 45 -26.54 -6.93 15.87
C GLU A 45 -26.07 -6.30 17.19
N ARG A 46 -25.06 -6.91 17.84
CA ARG A 46 -24.59 -6.50 19.16
C ARG A 46 -23.11 -6.16 19.12
N GLN A 47 -22.73 -5.16 19.91
CA GLN A 47 -21.33 -4.72 20.00
C GLN A 47 -20.37 -5.85 20.43
N ASN A 48 -20.84 -6.80 21.25
CA ASN A 48 -20.04 -7.95 21.68
C ASN A 48 -19.76 -8.97 20.57
N ASP A 49 -20.51 -8.90 19.46
CA ASP A 49 -20.32 -9.76 18.29
C ASP A 49 -19.34 -9.09 17.29
N MET A 50 -18.76 -7.93 17.63
CA MET A 50 -17.74 -7.27 16.81
C MET A 50 -16.49 -8.14 16.65
N PRO A 51 -15.96 -8.27 15.42
CA PRO A 51 -14.75 -9.04 15.21
C PRO A 51 -13.55 -8.41 15.92
N THR A 52 -12.75 -9.24 16.59
CA THR A 52 -11.55 -8.81 17.33
C THR A 52 -10.39 -8.39 16.41
N PHE A 53 -10.45 -8.76 15.14
CA PHE A 53 -9.46 -8.39 14.12
C PHE A 53 -9.71 -7.02 13.47
N GLY A 54 -10.74 -6.26 13.91
CA GLY A 54 -11.00 -4.89 13.48
C GLY A 54 -11.82 -4.76 12.18
N GLN A 55 -12.10 -3.52 11.78
CA GLN A 55 -12.85 -3.17 10.57
C GLN A 55 -11.88 -2.95 9.41
N LEU A 56 -12.08 -3.65 8.30
CA LEU A 56 -11.17 -3.55 7.14
C LEU A 56 -11.64 -2.64 6.01
N GLY A 57 -12.88 -2.11 6.00
CA GLY A 57 -13.32 -1.06 5.06
C GLY A 57 -12.63 -1.05 3.68
N CYS A 58 -11.95 0.06 3.35
CA CYS A 58 -11.13 0.20 2.12
C CYS A 58 -9.71 -0.40 2.25
N GLN A 59 -9.41 -1.02 3.38
CA GLN A 59 -8.15 -1.70 3.70
C GLN A 59 -8.08 -3.15 3.23
N GLY A 60 -9.11 -3.64 2.53
CA GLY A 60 -9.06 -4.92 1.81
C GLY A 60 -10.06 -5.96 2.32
N PHE A 61 -9.76 -7.23 2.05
CA PHE A 61 -10.63 -8.37 2.30
C PHE A 61 -9.99 -9.35 3.29
N ILE A 62 -10.85 -10.01 4.06
CA ILE A 62 -10.48 -11.20 4.86
C ILE A 62 -10.85 -12.42 4.06
N ILE A 63 -9.98 -13.43 4.07
CA ILE A 63 -10.25 -14.71 3.43
C ILE A 63 -10.29 -15.79 4.48
N PHE A 64 -11.40 -16.52 4.51
CA PHE A 64 -11.61 -17.73 5.31
C PHE A 64 -11.62 -18.95 4.39
N ASP A 65 -11.17 -20.09 4.91
CA ASP A 65 -11.35 -21.38 4.23
C ASP A 65 -12.75 -21.96 4.48
N GLN A 66 -13.00 -23.13 3.89
CA GLN A 66 -14.27 -23.86 4.05
C GLN A 66 -14.56 -24.32 5.49
N ALA A 67 -13.54 -24.42 6.35
CA ALA A 67 -13.69 -24.77 7.76
C ALA A 67 -13.92 -23.52 8.64
N GLY A 68 -14.01 -22.33 8.04
CA GLY A 68 -14.17 -21.07 8.75
C GLY A 68 -12.88 -20.58 9.41
N LYS A 69 -11.72 -21.17 9.08
CA LYS A 69 -10.43 -20.69 9.58
C LYS A 69 -9.96 -19.52 8.73
N MET A 70 -9.53 -18.45 9.39
CA MET A 70 -8.93 -17.30 8.72
C MET A 70 -7.62 -17.71 8.05
N VAL A 71 -7.57 -17.61 6.73
CA VAL A 71 -6.39 -17.89 5.91
C VAL A 71 -5.59 -16.61 5.68
N LEU A 72 -6.30 -15.51 5.45
CA LEU A 72 -5.70 -14.21 5.22
C LEU A 72 -6.44 -13.13 6.01
N PRO A 73 -5.76 -12.44 6.96
CA PRO A 73 -6.39 -11.40 7.77
C PRO A 73 -6.66 -10.12 6.98
N ALA A 74 -5.89 -9.84 5.92
CA ALA A 74 -6.12 -8.70 5.03
C ALA A 74 -5.44 -8.91 3.67
N THR A 75 -6.17 -8.63 2.58
CA THR A 75 -5.60 -8.40 1.24
C THR A 75 -5.00 -7.00 1.15
N SER A 76 -4.47 -6.62 -0.02
CA SER A 76 -3.98 -5.26 -0.23
C SER A 76 -5.13 -4.27 -0.07
N ALA A 77 -4.85 -3.15 0.59
CA ALA A 77 -5.78 -2.04 0.67
C ALA A 77 -5.90 -1.38 -0.71
N PHE A 78 -7.14 -1.07 -1.11
CA PHE A 78 -7.38 -0.33 -2.33
C PHE A 78 -6.75 1.07 -2.25
N LEU A 79 -6.74 1.69 -1.07
CA LEU A 79 -6.12 3.01 -0.87
C LEU A 79 -4.60 3.01 -1.06
N ASP A 80 -3.92 1.87 -0.88
CA ASP A 80 -2.46 1.80 -0.98
C ASP A 80 -1.97 1.57 -2.40
N ILE A 81 -2.68 0.74 -3.18
CA ILE A 81 -2.21 0.26 -4.49
C ILE A 81 -3.30 0.28 -5.59
N ASP A 82 -4.43 0.96 -5.34
CA ASP A 82 -5.53 1.17 -6.27
C ASP A 82 -6.02 -0.15 -6.89
N GLN A 83 -6.28 -0.18 -8.20
CA GLN A 83 -6.81 -1.32 -8.93
C GLN A 83 -5.95 -2.60 -8.77
N LYS A 84 -4.65 -2.47 -8.43
CA LYS A 84 -3.78 -3.64 -8.16
C LYS A 84 -4.19 -4.39 -6.89
N ALA A 85 -4.94 -3.76 -5.99
CA ALA A 85 -5.52 -4.44 -4.82
C ALA A 85 -6.52 -5.52 -5.25
N PHE A 86 -7.26 -5.28 -6.33
CA PHE A 86 -8.17 -6.28 -6.88
C PHE A 86 -7.41 -7.42 -7.57
N ASP A 87 -6.33 -7.12 -8.29
CA ASP A 87 -5.43 -8.13 -8.85
C ASP A 87 -4.84 -9.03 -7.74
N ASP A 88 -4.48 -8.45 -6.57
CA ASP A 88 -4.04 -9.23 -5.39
C ASP A 88 -5.15 -10.14 -4.87
N VAL A 89 -6.38 -9.63 -4.68
CA VAL A 89 -7.51 -10.46 -4.23
C VAL A 89 -7.73 -11.65 -5.18
N GLU A 90 -7.76 -11.40 -6.48
CA GLU A 90 -7.91 -12.45 -7.49
C GLU A 90 -6.77 -13.46 -7.43
N PHE A 91 -5.52 -13.01 -7.26
CA PHE A 91 -4.37 -13.88 -7.11
C PHE A 91 -4.46 -14.76 -5.85
N GLN A 92 -4.82 -14.19 -4.70
CA GLN A 92 -4.99 -14.95 -3.46
C GLN A 92 -6.09 -15.99 -3.60
N LEU A 93 -7.25 -15.61 -4.13
CA LEU A 93 -8.37 -16.53 -4.34
C LEU A 93 -7.99 -17.64 -5.31
N ASN A 94 -7.38 -17.32 -6.45
CA ASN A 94 -6.94 -18.32 -7.41
C ASN A 94 -5.90 -19.27 -6.82
N THR A 95 -4.94 -18.77 -6.02
CA THR A 95 -3.95 -19.61 -5.33
C THR A 95 -4.64 -20.60 -4.40
N LEU A 96 -5.56 -20.12 -3.55
CA LEU A 96 -6.27 -20.97 -2.58
C LEU A 96 -7.21 -21.98 -3.24
N LEU A 97 -7.83 -21.61 -4.36
CA LEU A 97 -8.67 -22.52 -5.14
C LEU A 97 -7.85 -23.56 -5.91
N SER A 98 -6.64 -23.19 -6.36
CA SER A 98 -5.73 -24.08 -7.07
C SER A 98 -4.98 -25.05 -6.15
N ASP A 99 -4.88 -24.74 -4.86
CA ASP A 99 -4.36 -25.67 -3.85
C ASP A 99 -5.32 -26.86 -3.61
N ASN A 100 -6.60 -26.73 -3.99
CA ASN A 100 -7.56 -27.85 -4.03
C ASN A 100 -7.61 -28.57 -5.40
N GLU A 101 -7.20 -27.90 -6.48
CA GLU A 101 -7.25 -28.40 -7.86
C GLU A 101 -5.93 -28.03 -8.55
N SER A 102 -4.90 -28.85 -8.32
CA SER A 102 -3.53 -28.79 -8.88
C SER A 102 -3.20 -27.68 -9.91
N SER A 103 -2.18 -26.86 -9.57
CA SER A 103 -1.31 -26.00 -10.43
C SER A 103 -1.69 -24.54 -10.68
N GLY A 104 -1.86 -23.76 -9.61
CA GLY A 104 -1.81 -22.27 -9.62
C GLY A 104 -0.47 -21.68 -9.18
N LEU A 105 0.61 -22.47 -9.25
CA LEU A 105 1.93 -22.05 -8.84
C LEU A 105 2.51 -21.06 -9.83
N LEU A 106 3.14 -19.99 -9.33
CA LEU A 106 3.91 -19.10 -10.19
C LEU A 106 5.05 -19.89 -10.82
N GLU A 107 5.01 -19.97 -12.15
CA GLU A 107 6.04 -20.65 -12.92
C GLU A 107 7.42 -20.05 -12.64
N PRO A 108 8.47 -20.88 -12.52
CA PRO A 108 9.84 -20.39 -12.53
C PRO A 108 10.09 -19.46 -13.73
N GLY A 109 10.74 -18.32 -13.49
CA GLY A 109 10.94 -17.25 -14.46
C GLY A 109 9.89 -16.14 -14.38
N ARG A 110 8.78 -16.30 -13.63
CA ARG A 110 7.79 -15.24 -13.49
C ARG A 110 8.34 -14.07 -12.66
N ARG A 111 8.16 -12.86 -13.18
CA ARG A 111 8.48 -11.61 -12.48
C ARG A 111 7.43 -11.33 -11.42
N VAL A 112 7.90 -10.97 -10.23
CA VAL A 112 7.05 -10.73 -9.06
C VAL A 112 7.57 -9.52 -8.28
N GLN A 113 6.68 -8.90 -7.52
CA GLN A 113 6.99 -7.86 -6.55
C GLN A 113 6.74 -8.43 -5.15
N LEU A 114 7.68 -8.18 -4.25
CA LEU A 114 7.56 -8.59 -2.86
C LEU A 114 6.72 -7.57 -2.10
N THR A 115 5.77 -8.06 -1.32
CA THR A 115 4.89 -7.24 -0.48
C THR A 115 4.73 -7.89 0.89
N ARG A 116 4.35 -7.11 1.90
CA ARG A 116 3.94 -7.61 3.24
C ARG A 116 4.95 -8.50 3.99
N LEU A 117 6.25 -8.38 3.71
CA LEU A 117 7.30 -9.03 4.50
C LEU A 117 7.45 -8.35 5.87
N VAL A 118 6.99 -9.03 6.92
CA VAL A 118 7.12 -8.55 8.31
C VAL A 118 8.57 -8.64 8.81
N LYS A 119 9.28 -9.74 8.49
CA LYS A 119 10.65 -9.97 8.97
C LYS A 119 11.71 -9.19 8.19
N ALA A 120 11.38 -8.71 7.00
CA ALA A 120 12.30 -8.00 6.11
C ALA A 120 11.56 -6.90 5.33
N PRO A 121 10.99 -5.89 6.00
CA PRO A 121 10.14 -4.88 5.38
C PRO A 121 10.87 -4.06 4.31
N ARG A 122 12.20 -3.91 4.41
CA ARG A 122 13.06 -3.29 3.39
C ARG A 122 13.03 -3.96 2.01
N LEU A 123 12.55 -5.20 1.93
CA LEU A 123 12.40 -5.93 0.67
C LEU A 123 11.03 -5.71 0.04
N ASN A 124 10.06 -5.14 0.76
CA ASN A 124 8.76 -4.79 0.20
C ASN A 124 8.93 -3.72 -0.89
N GLY A 125 8.14 -3.85 -1.95
CA GLY A 125 8.25 -3.02 -3.15
C GLY A 125 9.33 -3.47 -4.13
N ARG A 126 10.31 -4.29 -3.71
CA ARG A 126 11.33 -4.81 -4.63
C ARG A 126 10.77 -5.87 -5.56
N SER A 127 11.32 -5.89 -6.78
CA SER A 127 11.03 -6.91 -7.77
C SER A 127 11.99 -8.09 -7.67
N GLY A 128 11.53 -9.26 -8.10
CA GLY A 128 12.34 -10.45 -8.24
C GLY A 128 11.76 -11.40 -9.26
N THR A 129 12.44 -12.54 -9.42
CA THR A 129 12.04 -13.62 -10.32
C THR A 129 11.83 -14.88 -9.50
N VAL A 130 10.70 -15.55 -9.70
CA VAL A 130 10.43 -16.85 -9.08
C VAL A 130 11.42 -17.85 -9.67
N THR A 131 12.24 -18.49 -8.84
CA THR A 131 13.16 -19.55 -9.27
C THR A 131 12.57 -20.95 -9.02
N GLY A 132 11.56 -21.06 -8.17
CA GLY A 132 10.87 -22.31 -7.87
C GLY A 132 9.89 -22.18 -6.70
N PHE A 133 9.22 -23.28 -6.36
CA PHE A 133 8.37 -23.38 -5.20
C PHE A 133 8.83 -24.54 -4.31
N ASP A 134 9.12 -24.25 -3.05
CA ASP A 134 9.42 -25.26 -2.05
C ASP A 134 8.12 -25.82 -1.49
N SER A 135 7.77 -27.03 -1.92
CA SER A 135 6.55 -27.73 -1.51
C SER A 135 6.53 -28.12 -0.03
N LYS A 136 7.70 -28.24 0.62
CA LYS A 136 7.81 -28.58 2.05
C LYS A 136 7.51 -27.37 2.93
N SER A 137 8.09 -26.22 2.61
CA SER A 137 7.85 -24.98 3.39
C SER A 137 6.67 -24.16 2.88
N LYS A 138 6.07 -24.55 1.74
CA LYS A 138 4.99 -23.84 1.06
C LYS A 138 5.36 -22.39 0.74
N ARG A 139 6.57 -22.18 0.20
CA ARG A 139 7.13 -20.85 -0.10
C ARG A 139 7.71 -20.81 -1.52
N TYR A 140 7.54 -19.66 -2.18
CA TYR A 140 8.26 -19.35 -3.41
C TYR A 140 9.73 -19.05 -3.10
N LEU A 141 10.62 -19.63 -3.89
CA LEU A 141 12.00 -19.20 -3.96
C LEU A 141 12.03 -18.04 -4.95
N VAL A 142 12.27 -16.83 -4.44
CA VAL A 142 12.34 -15.62 -5.27
C VAL A 142 13.76 -15.08 -5.24
N GLN A 143 14.37 -14.97 -6.43
CA GLN A 143 15.61 -14.24 -6.60
C GLN A 143 15.31 -12.76 -6.76
N ILE A 144 15.66 -11.97 -5.75
CA ILE A 144 15.39 -10.54 -5.69
C ILE A 144 16.40 -9.80 -6.56
N ASP A 145 15.96 -8.82 -7.33
CA ASP A 145 16.84 -8.00 -8.17
C ASP A 145 17.93 -7.32 -7.28
N GLY A 146 19.20 -7.56 -7.62
CA GLY A 146 20.36 -7.05 -6.86
C GLY A 146 20.83 -7.94 -5.70
N TYR A 147 20.28 -9.15 -5.53
CA TYR A 147 20.74 -10.12 -4.54
C TYR A 147 21.12 -11.45 -5.20
N GLU A 148 22.24 -12.04 -4.77
CA GLU A 148 22.72 -13.32 -5.32
C GLU A 148 21.94 -14.54 -4.81
N LYS A 149 21.32 -14.44 -3.64
CA LYS A 149 20.61 -15.56 -3.00
C LYS A 149 19.10 -15.48 -3.21
N SER A 150 18.48 -16.62 -3.53
CA SER A 150 17.02 -16.77 -3.52
C SER A 150 16.50 -16.76 -2.09
N HIS A 151 15.35 -16.10 -1.89
CA HIS A 151 14.69 -15.98 -0.60
C HIS A 151 13.38 -16.80 -0.61
N GLY A 152 13.11 -17.52 0.48
CA GLY A 152 11.86 -18.26 0.67
C GLY A 152 10.73 -17.35 1.15
N ILE A 153 9.86 -16.96 0.23
CA ILE A 153 8.77 -16.01 0.43
C ILE A 153 7.42 -16.72 0.43
N GLN A 154 6.54 -16.37 1.37
CA GLN A 154 5.19 -16.93 1.40
C GLN A 154 4.38 -16.44 0.18
N PRO A 155 3.49 -17.27 -0.41
CA PRO A 155 2.66 -16.87 -1.55
C PRO A 155 1.94 -15.52 -1.38
N VAL A 156 1.41 -15.26 -0.18
CA VAL A 156 0.75 -13.99 0.17
C VAL A 156 1.64 -12.76 0.00
N ASN A 157 2.95 -12.92 0.08
CA ASN A 157 3.95 -11.84 0.02
C ASN A 157 4.55 -11.67 -1.39
N VAL A 158 3.97 -12.32 -2.40
CA VAL A 158 4.47 -12.33 -3.78
C VAL A 158 3.34 -11.92 -4.71
N MET A 159 3.51 -10.78 -5.40
CA MET A 159 2.53 -10.27 -6.36
C MET A 159 3.09 -10.37 -7.79
N PRO A 160 2.41 -11.02 -8.75
CA PRO A 160 2.90 -11.11 -10.13
C PRO A 160 2.99 -9.74 -10.78
N LEU A 161 4.12 -9.43 -11.39
CA LEU A 161 4.23 -8.24 -12.24
C LEU A 161 3.64 -8.57 -13.61
N ARG A 162 2.68 -7.76 -14.07
CA ARG A 162 2.20 -7.82 -15.46
C ARG A 162 3.40 -7.54 -16.37
N GLN A 163 3.80 -8.54 -17.15
CA GLN A 163 4.70 -8.28 -18.28
C GLN A 163 3.91 -7.38 -19.22
N SER A 164 4.34 -6.14 -19.38
CA SER A 164 3.85 -5.30 -20.47
C SER A 164 4.07 -6.09 -21.75
N ALA A 165 2.99 -6.34 -22.50
CA ALA A 165 3.05 -7.02 -23.78
C ALA A 165 3.94 -6.17 -24.71
N LYS A 166 5.23 -6.50 -24.76
CA LYS A 166 6.16 -5.89 -25.69
C LYS A 166 5.81 -6.45 -27.07
N ASN A 167 5.29 -5.55 -27.90
CA ASN A 167 5.05 -5.74 -29.31
C ASN A 167 6.16 -6.55 -29.98
N SER A 168 5.75 -7.69 -30.51
CA SER A 168 6.50 -8.57 -31.38
C SER A 168 6.65 -7.92 -32.76
N SER A 169 7.65 -7.06 -32.94
CA SER A 169 8.10 -6.65 -34.27
C SER A 169 9.46 -5.93 -34.23
N ASN A 170 10.56 -6.67 -34.19
CA ASN A 170 11.55 -6.43 -35.24
C ASN A 170 12.44 -7.65 -35.51
N LYS A 171 12.21 -8.21 -36.69
CA LYS A 171 12.98 -9.26 -37.34
C LYS A 171 14.20 -8.60 -37.97
N LYS A 172 15.38 -8.75 -37.38
CA LYS A 172 16.64 -8.54 -38.12
C LYS A 172 17.57 -9.74 -37.95
N ARG A 173 17.61 -10.52 -39.03
CA ARG A 173 18.56 -11.59 -39.32
C ARG A 173 19.99 -11.04 -39.48
N LYS A 174 20.94 -12.00 -39.42
CA LYS A 174 22.37 -12.00 -39.81
C LYS A 174 23.30 -11.40 -38.74
N THR A 175 24.34 -12.09 -38.25
CA THR A 175 25.35 -12.95 -38.91
C THR A 175 25.96 -13.91 -37.85
N THR A 176 25.98 -15.23 -38.06
CA THR A 176 27.15 -16.07 -38.44
C THR A 176 28.49 -15.71 -37.80
N GLY A 177 29.02 -16.62 -36.96
CA GLY A 177 30.43 -16.62 -36.55
C GLY A 177 30.72 -17.64 -35.45
N CYS A 178 30.76 -18.93 -35.80
CA CYS A 178 31.40 -19.96 -34.96
C CYS A 178 32.93 -19.81 -35.12
N GLY A 179 33.62 -19.59 -34.01
CA GLY A 179 35.07 -19.68 -33.89
C GLY A 179 35.46 -20.75 -32.86
N PRO A 180 36.39 -21.66 -33.17
CA PRO A 180 36.68 -22.83 -32.35
C PRO A 180 37.66 -22.49 -31.23
N GLY A 181 37.44 -23.01 -30.04
CA GLY A 181 38.45 -22.88 -28.98
C GLY A 181 37.99 -23.37 -27.62
N GLY A 182 38.45 -24.57 -27.25
CA GLY A 182 38.90 -24.82 -25.88
C GLY A 182 37.83 -25.24 -24.87
N CYS A 183 37.53 -26.53 -24.85
CA CYS A 183 37.16 -27.24 -23.62
C CYS A 183 38.20 -26.97 -22.52
N SER A 184 37.78 -26.86 -21.25
CA SER A 184 38.43 -27.49 -20.08
C SER A 184 37.69 -27.18 -18.76
N MET A 185 37.08 -28.23 -18.19
CA MET A 185 36.88 -28.38 -16.73
C MET A 185 38.24 -28.64 -16.06
N PRO A 186 38.44 -28.38 -14.75
CA PRO A 186 38.16 -29.42 -13.75
C PRO A 186 37.75 -28.99 -12.31
N LYS A 187 36.94 -29.87 -11.71
CA LYS A 187 37.04 -30.51 -10.37
C LYS A 187 36.91 -29.74 -9.03
N ALA A 188 35.89 -30.19 -8.27
CA ALA A 188 35.91 -30.74 -6.90
C ALA A 188 36.24 -29.86 -5.65
N SER A 189 35.22 -29.73 -4.78
CA SER A 189 35.10 -29.98 -3.31
C SER A 189 36.37 -30.32 -2.48
N PRO A 190 36.41 -30.07 -1.13
CA PRO A 190 35.34 -30.43 -0.19
C PRO A 190 35.11 -29.55 1.06
N CYS A 191 34.07 -29.97 1.79
CA CYS A 191 33.55 -29.51 3.08
C CYS A 191 34.60 -29.47 4.20
N SER A 192 34.38 -28.62 5.21
CA SER A 192 34.78 -28.92 6.59
C SER A 192 33.68 -28.54 7.58
N MET A 193 33.37 -29.51 8.41
CA MET A 193 32.61 -29.41 9.65
C MET A 193 33.31 -28.48 10.64
N ASN A 194 32.53 -27.84 11.52
CA ASN A 194 32.82 -27.89 12.94
C ASN A 194 31.58 -27.59 13.79
N ASP A 195 31.51 -28.39 14.85
CA ASP A 195 30.57 -28.42 15.97
C ASP A 195 30.42 -27.03 16.64
N GLY A 196 29.26 -26.62 17.12
CA GLY A 196 28.49 -27.29 18.17
C GLY A 196 28.75 -26.55 19.49
N LYS A 197 27.81 -25.70 19.91
CA LYS A 197 27.59 -25.34 21.33
C LYS A 197 26.26 -24.61 21.49
N GLY A 198 25.33 -25.30 22.14
CA GLY A 198 24.11 -24.71 22.65
C GLY A 198 24.39 -23.84 23.88
N CYS A 199 23.51 -22.87 24.11
CA CYS A 199 23.23 -22.35 25.44
C CYS A 199 21.76 -21.95 25.48
N ALA A 200 21.00 -22.69 26.28
CA ALA A 200 19.69 -22.29 26.74
C ALA A 200 19.88 -21.32 27.92
N SER A 201 19.06 -20.27 27.96
CA SER A 201 18.25 -19.87 29.12
C SER A 201 18.00 -18.35 29.15
N THR A 202 16.71 -18.03 29.35
CA THR A 202 16.14 -16.92 30.14
C THR A 202 16.56 -15.47 29.86
N GLY A 203 15.55 -14.63 29.64
CA GLY A 203 15.63 -13.21 29.97
C GLY A 203 14.90 -12.31 28.98
N GLY A 204 13.66 -11.93 29.32
CA GLY A 204 12.98 -10.84 28.65
C GLY A 204 13.74 -9.53 28.86
N CYS A 205 13.77 -8.69 27.83
CA CYS A 205 14.01 -7.26 28.00
C CYS A 205 13.48 -6.51 26.78
N SER A 206 12.40 -5.75 27.01
CA SER A 206 11.89 -4.71 26.14
C SER A 206 13.02 -3.74 25.79
N LYS A 207 13.30 -3.58 24.50
CA LYS A 207 14.08 -2.45 23.98
C LYS A 207 13.22 -1.73 22.95
N ASN A 208 12.68 -0.59 23.38
CA ASN A 208 12.21 0.47 22.51
C ASN A 208 13.34 0.80 21.53
N LYS A 209 13.13 0.54 20.25
CA LYS A 209 13.97 1.08 19.18
C LYS A 209 13.35 2.40 18.75
N SER A 210 14.05 3.48 19.05
CA SER A 210 13.89 4.76 18.36
C SER A 210 14.37 4.56 16.92
N ASP A 211 13.43 4.38 16.00
CA ASP A 211 13.73 4.40 14.57
C ASP A 211 14.05 5.84 14.16
N GLU A 212 15.30 6.09 13.75
CA GLU A 212 15.67 7.30 13.01
C GLU A 212 14.89 7.33 11.70
N LYS A 213 13.84 8.13 11.63
CA LYS A 213 13.09 8.40 10.40
C LYS A 213 13.94 9.33 9.51
N GLY A 214 14.26 8.85 8.31
CA GLY A 214 15.02 9.58 7.29
C GLY A 214 14.27 10.79 6.69
N PRO A 215 14.88 11.47 5.71
CA PRO A 215 14.31 12.68 5.09
C PRO A 215 12.95 12.38 4.46
N ILE A 216 12.00 13.29 4.66
CA ILE A 216 10.65 13.15 4.12
C ILE A 216 10.68 13.50 2.64
N GLU A 217 10.34 12.53 1.81
CA GLU A 217 10.31 12.67 0.35
C GLU A 217 8.96 13.27 -0.06
N CYS A 218 8.99 14.43 -0.74
CA CYS A 218 7.82 15.11 -1.25
C CYS A 218 7.24 14.32 -2.45
N PRO A 219 6.02 13.76 -2.35
CA PRO A 219 5.41 13.04 -3.47
C PRO A 219 4.98 14.03 -4.56
N SER A 220 5.40 13.78 -5.81
CA SER A 220 4.95 14.57 -6.97
C SER A 220 3.60 14.08 -7.47
N VAL A 221 2.72 15.04 -7.78
CA VAL A 221 1.39 14.83 -8.37
C VAL A 221 1.37 15.14 -9.87
N GLY A 222 2.52 15.50 -10.45
CA GLY A 222 2.67 15.70 -11.89
C GLY A 222 2.03 16.98 -12.42
N VAL A 223 1.73 17.94 -11.53
CA VAL A 223 1.30 19.30 -11.87
C VAL A 223 2.31 20.25 -11.25
N ARG A 224 3.07 20.98 -12.09
CA ARG A 224 4.23 21.77 -11.62
C ARG A 224 3.87 22.76 -10.51
N ALA A 225 2.74 23.46 -10.63
CA ALA A 225 2.31 24.42 -9.62
C ALA A 225 2.02 23.76 -8.26
N MET A 226 1.34 22.61 -8.24
CA MET A 226 1.08 21.87 -6.98
C MET A 226 2.35 21.22 -6.44
N ASP A 227 3.24 20.73 -7.30
CA ASP A 227 4.53 20.18 -6.88
C ASP A 227 5.43 21.25 -6.24
N GLU A 228 5.38 22.50 -6.73
CA GLU A 228 6.07 23.65 -6.13
C GLU A 228 5.50 23.99 -4.75
N GLU A 229 4.17 23.97 -4.59
CA GLU A 229 3.50 24.21 -3.30
C GLU A 229 3.76 23.09 -2.28
N HIS A 230 3.72 21.83 -2.71
CA HIS A 230 4.10 20.70 -1.86
C HIS A 230 5.54 20.86 -1.40
N ALA A 231 6.47 21.17 -2.31
CA ALA A 231 7.87 21.37 -1.95
C ALA A 231 8.02 22.47 -0.90
N GLU A 232 7.31 23.59 -1.02
CA GLU A 232 7.31 24.67 -0.02
C GLU A 232 6.77 24.21 1.35
N CYS A 233 5.69 23.43 1.36
CA CYS A 233 5.16 22.83 2.59
C CYS A 233 6.18 21.89 3.26
N PHE A 234 6.79 20.99 2.50
CA PHE A 234 7.76 20.02 3.03
C PHE A 234 9.05 20.70 3.51
N LEU A 235 9.53 21.74 2.83
CA LEU A 235 10.66 22.54 3.28
C LEU A 235 10.37 23.22 4.62
N SER A 236 9.18 23.81 4.76
CA SER A 236 8.75 24.44 6.01
C SER A 236 8.62 23.44 7.16
N LEU A 237 8.14 22.23 6.87
CA LEU A 237 8.06 21.14 7.84
C LEU A 237 9.43 20.57 8.23
N GLN A 238 10.37 20.49 7.29
CA GLN A 238 11.75 20.11 7.58
C GLN A 238 12.39 21.14 8.53
N GLN A 239 12.23 22.43 8.23
CA GLN A 239 12.71 23.51 9.10
C GLN A 239 12.10 23.41 10.52
N LEU A 240 10.80 23.10 10.61
CA LEU A 240 10.13 22.86 11.90
C LEU A 240 10.70 21.65 12.66
N GLN A 241 11.05 20.57 11.97
CA GLN A 241 11.64 19.39 12.62
C GLN A 241 13.02 19.67 13.21
N GLU A 242 13.80 20.52 12.54
CA GLU A 242 15.13 20.92 12.98
C GLU A 242 15.08 21.94 14.12
N SER A 243 14.29 23.01 13.96
CA SER A 243 14.26 24.12 14.91
C SER A 243 13.33 23.88 16.09
N ARG A 244 12.20 23.19 15.85
CA ARG A 244 11.08 22.98 16.78
C ARG A 244 10.52 24.27 17.38
N LYS A 245 10.74 25.41 16.72
CA LYS A 245 10.30 26.72 17.20
C LYS A 245 8.85 26.98 16.82
N PRO A 246 8.04 27.62 17.68
CA PRO A 246 6.68 28.04 17.34
C PRO A 246 6.62 28.95 16.11
N ALA A 247 7.67 29.74 15.86
CA ALA A 247 7.78 30.59 14.67
C ALA A 247 7.83 29.78 13.37
N ASP A 248 8.50 28.62 13.37
CA ASP A 248 8.60 27.76 12.19
C ASP A 248 7.35 26.88 12.03
N LEU A 249 6.64 26.57 13.14
CA LEU A 249 5.31 25.97 13.08
C LEU A 249 4.29 26.92 12.42
N LYS A 250 4.39 28.21 12.73
CA LYS A 250 3.56 29.24 12.10
C LYS A 250 3.81 29.32 10.58
N LYS A 251 5.08 29.30 10.15
CA LYS A 251 5.42 29.28 8.71
C LYS A 251 4.89 28.02 8.02
N ALA A 252 5.04 26.86 8.65
CA ALA A 252 4.49 25.61 8.12
C ALA A 252 2.96 25.69 7.99
N LYS A 253 2.26 26.28 8.97
CA LYS A 253 0.82 26.54 8.89
C LYS A 253 0.46 27.42 7.70
N GLU A 254 1.17 28.54 7.52
CA GLU A 254 0.91 29.50 6.44
C GLU A 254 1.08 28.83 5.06
N ALA A 255 2.13 28.03 4.86
CA ALA A 255 2.34 27.28 3.62
C ALA A 255 1.23 26.24 3.37
N ILE A 256 0.90 25.42 4.38
CA ILE A 256 -0.13 24.39 4.27
C ILE A 256 -1.52 25.00 4.01
N GLU A 257 -1.85 26.10 4.69
CA GLU A 257 -3.12 26.80 4.53
C GLU A 257 -3.25 27.45 3.14
N ALA A 258 -2.17 28.04 2.63
CA ALA A 258 -2.14 28.61 1.28
C ALA A 258 -2.35 27.52 0.21
N HIS A 259 -1.69 26.38 0.37
CA HIS A 259 -1.83 25.23 -0.50
C HIS A 259 -3.26 24.67 -0.49
N PHE A 260 -3.83 24.38 0.70
CA PHE A 260 -5.22 23.91 0.81
C PHE A 260 -6.23 24.89 0.23
N ALA A 261 -6.04 26.20 0.41
CA ALA A 261 -6.92 27.20 -0.17
C ALA A 261 -6.86 27.24 -1.70
N HIS A 262 -5.70 26.96 -2.30
CA HIS A 262 -5.56 26.86 -3.74
C HIS A 262 -6.27 25.60 -4.28
N GLU A 263 -6.10 24.46 -3.63
CA GLU A 263 -6.78 23.22 -4.03
C GLU A 263 -8.30 23.32 -3.92
N GLU A 264 -8.81 23.89 -2.83
CA GLU A 264 -10.24 24.07 -2.64
C GLU A 264 -10.85 25.00 -3.70
N ARG A 265 -10.13 26.07 -4.08
CA ARG A 265 -10.54 26.94 -5.20
C ARG A 265 -10.55 26.17 -6.52
N LEU A 266 -9.55 25.33 -6.77
CA LEU A 266 -9.52 24.50 -7.97
C LEU A 266 -10.72 23.56 -8.03
N PHE A 267 -11.16 22.98 -6.90
CA PHE A 267 -12.37 22.16 -6.88
C PHE A 267 -13.63 22.94 -7.25
N GLU A 268 -13.75 24.19 -6.78
CA GLU A 268 -14.86 25.08 -7.13
C GLU A 268 -14.83 25.47 -8.62
N GLU A 269 -13.65 25.76 -9.17
CA GLU A 269 -13.48 26.20 -10.57
C GLU A 269 -13.70 25.06 -11.57
N THR A 270 -13.21 23.85 -11.27
CA THR A 270 -13.30 22.72 -12.22
C THR A 270 -14.58 21.89 -12.06
N GLY A 271 -15.42 22.19 -11.06
CA GLY A 271 -16.61 21.38 -10.75
C GLY A 271 -16.25 19.93 -10.41
N PHE A 272 -15.09 19.74 -9.76
CA PHE A 272 -14.63 18.40 -9.36
C PHE A 272 -15.61 17.85 -8.31
N ASP A 273 -16.54 17.02 -8.76
CA ASP A 273 -17.51 16.24 -7.96
C ASP A 273 -18.89 16.85 -7.62
N ASP A 274 -19.60 17.37 -8.64
CA ASP A 274 -20.99 17.84 -8.51
C ASP A 274 -22.07 16.72 -8.48
N GLY A 275 -21.70 15.43 -8.38
CA GLY A 275 -22.61 14.34 -8.78
C GLY A 275 -23.00 13.26 -7.77
N GLY A 276 -22.33 13.13 -6.61
CA GLY A 276 -22.47 11.94 -5.75
C GLY A 276 -22.67 12.20 -4.25
N LYS A 277 -23.48 11.35 -3.58
CA LYS A 277 -23.75 11.41 -2.13
C LYS A 277 -22.53 11.20 -1.21
N PHE A 278 -21.38 10.82 -1.77
CA PHE A 278 -20.07 10.85 -1.11
C PHE A 278 -19.13 11.71 -1.96
N SER A 279 -19.17 13.02 -1.72
CA SER A 279 -18.31 13.94 -2.45
C SER A 279 -16.88 13.81 -1.94
N LYS A 280 -15.98 13.33 -2.80
CA LYS A 280 -14.53 13.22 -2.58
C LYS A 280 -13.96 14.55 -2.14
N THR A 281 -14.45 15.66 -2.70
CA THR A 281 -14.10 17.02 -2.30
C THR A 281 -14.52 17.34 -0.87
N LYS A 282 -15.72 16.95 -0.42
CA LYS A 282 -16.14 17.16 0.98
C LYS A 282 -15.28 16.40 1.99
N SER A 283 -14.92 15.15 1.69
CA SER A 283 -13.97 14.41 2.55
C SER A 283 -12.58 15.02 2.52
N HIS A 284 -12.17 15.57 1.38
CA HIS A 284 -10.87 16.20 1.20
C HIS A 284 -10.76 17.51 2.03
N CYS A 285 -11.69 18.44 1.85
CA CYS A 285 -11.77 19.68 2.64
C CYS A 285 -11.98 19.41 4.14
N GLN A 286 -12.58 18.26 4.49
CA GLN A 286 -12.68 17.85 5.89
C GLN A 286 -11.32 17.42 6.46
N ASP A 287 -10.46 16.81 5.65
CA ASP A 287 -9.11 16.45 6.07
C ASP A 287 -8.22 17.70 6.25
N HIS A 288 -8.31 18.69 5.34
CA HIS A 288 -7.66 20.00 5.50
C HIS A 288 -7.96 20.62 6.87
N ARG A 289 -9.26 20.71 7.19
CA ARG A 289 -9.72 21.27 8.47
C ARG A 289 -9.18 20.52 9.68
N LYS A 290 -9.05 19.19 9.60
CA LYS A 290 -8.48 18.40 10.70
C LYS A 290 -7.00 18.68 10.88
N ILE A 291 -6.23 18.72 9.79
CA ILE A 291 -4.79 19.00 9.84
C ILE A 291 -4.55 20.40 10.41
N LEU A 292 -5.27 21.41 9.93
CA LEU A 292 -5.18 22.78 10.43
C LEU A 292 -5.58 22.89 11.91
N ALA A 293 -6.66 22.22 12.33
CA ALA A 293 -7.08 22.21 13.73
C ALA A 293 -6.04 21.59 14.69
N GLU A 294 -5.31 20.56 14.23
CA GLU A 294 -4.22 19.96 15.02
C GLU A 294 -3.02 20.90 15.14
N ILE A 295 -2.69 21.63 14.06
CA ILE A 295 -1.67 22.68 14.10
C ILE A 295 -2.07 23.79 15.07
N ASP A 296 -3.32 24.25 15.03
CA ASP A 296 -3.82 25.28 15.94
C ASP A 296 -3.80 24.82 17.40
N ALA A 297 -4.16 23.56 17.66
CA ALA A 297 -4.09 22.98 19.00
C ALA A 297 -2.64 22.97 19.53
N GLU A 298 -1.67 22.60 18.69
CA GLU A 298 -0.25 22.62 19.05
C GLU A 298 0.28 24.05 19.22
N MET A 299 -0.15 25.01 18.39
CA MET A 299 0.21 26.42 18.54
C MET A 299 -0.33 27.01 19.85
N ASN A 300 -1.55 26.66 20.24
CA ASN A 300 -2.16 27.09 21.50
C ASN A 300 -1.45 26.47 22.72
N ARG A 301 -1.06 25.19 22.62
CA ARG A 301 -0.18 24.52 23.60
C ARG A 301 1.13 25.29 23.75
N CYS A 302 1.75 25.67 22.64
CA CYS A 302 3.02 26.39 22.64
C CYS A 302 2.89 27.84 23.17
N SER A 303 1.76 28.49 22.92
CA SER A 303 1.52 29.87 23.36
C SER A 303 1.23 29.98 24.86
N SER A 304 0.71 28.90 25.46
CA SER A 304 0.41 28.85 26.90
C SER A 304 1.68 28.66 27.76
N SER A 305 2.81 28.31 27.15
CA SER A 305 4.10 28.12 27.82
C SER A 305 5.18 28.76 26.95
N SER A 306 5.59 29.98 27.30
CA SER A 306 6.43 30.88 26.49
C SER A 306 7.79 30.34 26.03
N ASP A 307 8.18 29.15 26.49
CA ASP A 307 9.45 28.49 26.17
C ASP A 307 9.26 27.03 25.72
N SER A 308 8.02 26.64 25.41
CA SER A 308 7.71 25.28 25.00
C SER A 308 7.98 25.07 23.51
N LEU A 309 9.01 24.29 23.22
CA LEU A 309 9.28 23.78 21.89
C LEU A 309 8.14 22.89 21.39
N VAL A 310 7.94 22.89 20.08
CA VAL A 310 7.02 21.97 19.40
C VAL A 310 7.47 20.54 19.67
N SER A 311 6.54 19.63 19.92
CA SER A 311 6.89 18.24 20.18
C SER A 311 7.59 17.64 18.95
N LYS A 312 8.70 16.93 19.17
CA LYS A 312 9.40 16.22 18.09
C LYS A 312 8.42 15.25 17.40
N ASP A 313 7.67 14.50 18.19
CA ASP A 313 6.68 13.55 17.69
C ASP A 313 5.59 14.24 16.87
N PHE A 314 5.15 15.43 17.30
CA PHE A 314 4.19 16.22 16.53
C PHE A 314 4.75 16.65 15.17
N ALA A 315 5.97 17.21 15.13
CA ALA A 315 6.59 17.66 13.88
C ALA A 315 6.81 16.52 12.87
N TYR A 316 7.16 15.31 13.33
CA TYR A 316 7.24 14.13 12.46
C TYR A 316 5.86 13.61 12.04
N THR A 317 4.89 13.63 12.95
CA THR A 317 3.53 13.16 12.67
C THR A 317 2.84 14.07 11.66
N LEU A 318 2.98 15.38 11.81
CA LEU A 318 2.43 16.36 10.89
C LEU A 318 2.98 16.18 9.47
N ALA A 319 4.29 16.01 9.33
CA ALA A 319 4.89 15.83 8.02
C ALA A 319 4.58 14.47 7.39
N SER A 320 4.48 13.40 8.20
CA SER A 320 3.97 12.11 7.73
C SER A 320 2.53 12.25 7.23
N ARG A 321 1.69 12.97 7.98
CA ARG A 321 0.28 13.15 7.66
C ARG A 321 0.08 13.97 6.39
N LEU A 322 0.88 15.02 6.17
CA LEU A 322 0.85 15.76 4.90
C LEU A 322 1.30 14.87 3.73
N GLY A 323 2.35 14.05 3.93
CA GLY A 323 2.76 13.09 2.91
C GLY A 323 1.73 12.01 2.60
N ASP A 324 0.99 11.56 3.61
CA ASP A 324 -0.10 10.59 3.42
C ASP A 324 -1.32 11.25 2.76
N HIS A 325 -1.63 12.49 3.13
CA HIS A 325 -2.67 13.32 2.51
C HIS A 325 -2.41 13.48 1.01
N THR A 326 -1.21 13.93 0.62
CA THR A 326 -0.87 14.13 -0.79
C THR A 326 -0.93 12.83 -1.61
N LYS A 327 -0.54 11.70 -1.01
CA LYS A 327 -0.68 10.39 -1.67
C LYS A 327 -2.15 10.00 -1.79
N GLN A 328 -2.93 10.21 -0.74
CA GLN A 328 -4.29 9.72 -0.65
C GLN A 328 -5.27 10.56 -1.46
N TYR A 329 -5.13 11.89 -1.47
CA TYR A 329 -6.10 12.80 -2.08
C TYR A 329 -5.54 13.48 -3.33
N ASP A 330 -4.36 14.08 -3.28
CA ASP A 330 -3.85 14.94 -4.37
C ASP A 330 -3.53 14.18 -5.65
N THR A 331 -3.09 12.93 -5.50
CA THR A 331 -2.93 12.04 -6.65
C THR A 331 -4.24 11.73 -7.38
N GLN A 332 -5.40 11.77 -6.69
CA GLN A 332 -6.69 11.33 -7.26
C GLN A 332 -7.27 12.30 -8.30
N TYR A 333 -6.90 13.58 -8.25
CA TYR A 333 -7.40 14.59 -9.17
C TYR A 333 -6.30 15.20 -10.06
N SER A 334 -5.04 14.77 -9.89
CA SER A 334 -3.91 15.10 -10.76
C SER A 334 -4.23 15.02 -12.26
N SER A 335 -4.91 13.95 -12.70
CA SER A 335 -5.28 13.77 -14.11
C SER A 335 -6.33 14.79 -14.60
N HIS A 336 -7.26 15.18 -13.73
CA HIS A 336 -8.27 16.19 -14.03
C HIS A 336 -7.65 17.59 -14.08
N MET A 337 -6.71 17.88 -13.17
CA MET A 337 -6.00 19.15 -13.12
C MET A 337 -5.02 19.32 -14.28
N GLN A 338 -4.34 18.25 -14.70
CA GLN A 338 -3.50 18.29 -15.91
C GLN A 338 -4.30 18.67 -17.16
N GLU A 339 -5.57 18.30 -17.23
CA GLU A 339 -6.45 18.66 -18.35
C GLU A 339 -6.90 20.13 -18.26
N HIS A 340 -7.22 20.62 -17.07
CA HIS A 340 -7.55 22.04 -16.84
C HIS A 340 -6.35 22.96 -17.13
N TYR A 341 -5.15 22.64 -16.63
CA TYR A 341 -3.93 23.43 -16.88
C TYR A 341 -3.49 23.41 -18.36
N LYS A 342 -3.83 22.37 -19.13
CA LYS A 342 -3.60 22.33 -20.58
C LYS A 342 -4.54 23.24 -21.36
N GLN A 343 -5.73 23.53 -20.82
CA GLN A 343 -6.72 24.41 -21.48
C GLN A 343 -6.43 25.90 -21.22
N GLN A 344 -5.57 26.22 -20.25
CA GLN A 344 -5.20 27.59 -19.90
C GLN A 344 -3.84 28.06 -20.46
N GLN A 345 -3.11 27.19 -21.19
CA GLN A 345 -1.85 27.53 -21.90
C GLN A 345 -2.07 27.66 -23.40
#